data_AF-A0AA45WS76-F1
#
_entry.id   AF-A0AA45WS76-F1
#
_cell.length_a   1.000
_cell.length_b   1.000
_cell.length_c   1.000
_cell.angle_alpha   90.00
_cell.angle_beta   90.00
_cell.angle_gamma   90.00
#
_symmetry.space_group_name_H-M   'P 1'
#
loop_
_entity.id
_entity.type
_entity.pdbx_description
1 polymer ?
#
loop_
_entity_poly.entity_id
_entity_poly.type
_entity_poly.pdbx_seq_one_letter_code
_entity_poly.pdbx_strand_id
1 'polypeptide(L)'
;MILSLEEMNILSERLEKEEARLHEANMREPGRKEADHSLNLISSLQHKLRDVDADLTEQERAYIIDLLREEAFHIHGSGTGVYHSIINKMEL
;
A
#
# COMPACT_ATOMS: atom_id res chain seq x y z
N MET A 1 6.70 -14.25 1.66
CA MET A 1 6.56 -13.43 2.89
C MET A 1 5.19 -13.74 3.50
N ILE A 2 5.07 -14.00 4.81
CA ILE A 2 3.75 -14.30 5.43
C ILE A 2 3.28 -13.09 6.25
N LEU A 3 2.27 -12.40 5.72
CA LEU A 3 1.53 -11.39 6.46
C LEU A 3 0.46 -12.07 7.33
N SER A 4 0.17 -11.50 8.47
CA SER A 4 -0.98 -11.86 9.29
C SER A 4 -2.27 -11.29 8.67
N LEU A 5 -3.41 -11.84 9.07
CA LEU A 5 -4.72 -11.37 8.62
C LEU A 5 -4.95 -9.89 8.96
N GLU A 6 -4.47 -9.44 10.12
CA GLU A 6 -4.56 -8.04 10.55
C GLU A 6 -3.72 -7.13 9.64
N GLU A 7 -2.49 -7.53 9.32
CA GLU A 7 -1.61 -6.80 8.41
C GLU A 7 -2.19 -6.73 6.99
N MET A 8 -2.76 -7.84 6.49
CA MET A 8 -3.42 -7.89 5.18
C MET A 8 -4.66 -7.01 5.12
N ASN A 9 -5.49 -7.01 6.17
CA ASN A 9 -6.69 -6.18 6.23
C ASN A 9 -6.33 -4.70 6.25
N ILE A 10 -5.35 -4.32 7.07
CA ILE A 10 -4.86 -2.93 7.14
C ILE A 10 -4.25 -2.49 5.80
N LEU A 11 -3.42 -3.31 5.17
CA LEU A 11 -2.87 -3.02 3.85
C LEU A 11 -3.97 -2.85 2.79
N SER A 12 -4.97 -3.74 2.78
CA SER A 12 -6.07 -3.67 1.83
C SER A 12 -6.88 -2.40 2.00
N GLU A 13 -7.27 -2.05 3.23
CA GLU A 13 -8.00 -0.82 3.53
C GLU A 13 -7.20 0.43 3.10
N ARG A 14 -5.87 0.38 3.27
CA ARG A 14 -4.98 1.48 2.87
C ARG A 14 -4.87 1.63 1.37
N LEU A 15 -4.69 0.52 0.66
CA LEU A 15 -4.63 0.51 -0.80
C LEU A 15 -5.95 1.00 -1.41
N GLU A 16 -7.10 0.60 -0.85
CA GLU A 16 -8.42 1.09 -1.29
C GLU A 16 -8.58 2.61 -1.09
N LYS A 17 -8.14 3.15 0.06
CA LYS A 17 -8.17 4.59 0.32
C LYS A 17 -7.26 5.37 -0.65
N GLU A 18 -6.08 4.83 -0.93
CA GLU A 18 -5.13 5.47 -1.84
C GLU A 18 -5.58 5.39 -3.30
N GLU A 19 -6.17 4.28 -3.71
CA GLU A 19 -6.82 4.10 -5.01
C GLU A 19 -7.94 5.14 -5.20
N ALA A 20 -8.82 5.31 -4.21
CA ALA A 20 -9.88 6.32 -4.26
C ALA A 20 -9.30 7.74 -4.38
N ARG A 21 -8.27 8.07 -3.59
CA ARG A 21 -7.58 9.37 -3.65
C ARG A 21 -6.99 9.64 -5.02
N LEU A 22 -6.33 8.64 -5.62
CA LEU A 22 -5.74 8.76 -6.96
C LEU A 22 -6.80 8.83 -8.06
N HIS A 23 -7.89 8.08 -7.95
CA HIS A 23 -9.01 8.19 -8.87
C HIS A 23 -9.65 9.58 -8.85
N GLU A 24 -9.89 10.14 -7.68
CA GLU A 24 -10.40 11.52 -7.55
C GLU A 24 -9.41 12.55 -8.11
N ALA A 25 -8.10 12.36 -7.87
CA ALA A 25 -7.07 13.24 -8.43
C ALA A 25 -7.00 13.14 -9.96
N ASN A 26 -7.08 11.94 -10.52
CA ASN A 26 -7.07 11.73 -11.97
C ASN A 26 -8.35 12.25 -12.64
N MET A 27 -9.50 12.20 -11.96
CA MET A 27 -10.73 12.85 -12.44
C MET A 27 -10.64 14.37 -12.45
N ARG A 28 -9.91 14.98 -11.49
CA ARG A 28 -9.72 16.44 -11.42
C ARG A 28 -8.69 16.95 -12.42
N GLU A 29 -7.61 16.20 -12.65
CA GLU A 29 -6.54 16.55 -13.60
C GLU A 29 -6.14 15.32 -14.44
N PRO A 30 -6.90 14.99 -15.49
CA PRO A 30 -6.64 13.84 -16.33
C PRO A 30 -5.32 13.98 -17.09
N GLY A 31 -4.49 12.93 -17.07
CA GLY A 31 -3.22 12.88 -17.80
C GLY A 31 -1.96 12.95 -16.93
N ARG A 32 -2.12 12.91 -15.61
CA ARG A 32 -1.00 12.73 -14.68
C ARG A 32 -0.47 11.30 -14.79
N LYS A 33 0.61 11.11 -15.57
CA LYS A 33 1.27 9.81 -15.75
C LYS A 33 1.65 9.13 -14.43
N GLU A 34 1.93 9.92 -13.40
CA GLU A 34 2.23 9.43 -12.05
C GLU A 34 1.02 8.77 -11.39
N ALA A 35 -0.20 9.30 -11.59
CA ALA A 35 -1.41 8.73 -11.01
C ALA A 35 -1.76 7.37 -11.65
N ASP A 36 -1.63 7.26 -12.98
CA ASP A 36 -1.85 6.00 -13.68
C ASP A 36 -0.82 4.93 -13.28
N HIS A 37 0.45 5.34 -13.08
CA HIS A 37 1.50 4.43 -12.61
C HIS A 37 1.22 3.91 -11.20
N SER A 38 0.82 4.78 -10.28
CA SER A 38 0.46 4.41 -8.90
C SER A 38 -0.80 3.54 -8.85
N LEU A 39 -1.81 3.81 -9.68
CA LEU A 39 -3.02 2.98 -9.77
C LEU A 39 -2.71 1.55 -10.25
N ASN A 40 -1.84 1.41 -11.25
CA ASN A 40 -1.40 0.08 -11.72
C ASN A 40 -0.64 -0.70 -10.64
N LEU A 41 0.20 -0.01 -9.86
CA LEU A 41 0.91 -0.60 -8.72
C LEU A 41 -0.08 -1.06 -7.63
N ILE A 42 -1.05 -0.22 -7.26
CA ILE A 42 -2.06 -0.56 -6.26
C ILE A 42 -2.90 -1.77 -6.71
N SER A 43 -3.35 -1.79 -7.96
CA SER A 43 -4.12 -2.90 -8.50
C SER A 43 -3.32 -4.22 -8.46
N SER A 44 -2.04 -4.16 -8.81
CA SER A 44 -1.13 -5.31 -8.73
C SER A 44 -0.96 -5.79 -7.29
N LEU A 45 -0.78 -4.86 -6.35
CA LEU A 45 -0.68 -5.17 -4.92
C LEU A 45 -1.95 -5.80 -4.35
N GLN A 46 -3.13 -5.28 -4.68
CA GLN A 46 -4.40 -5.86 -4.23
C GLN A 46 -4.62 -7.28 -4.77
N HIS A 47 -4.21 -7.55 -6.02
CA HIS A 47 -4.27 -8.88 -6.59
C HIS A 47 -3.33 -9.85 -5.86
N LYS A 48 -2.09 -9.40 -5.60
CA LYS A 48 -1.09 -10.17 -4.87
C LYS A 48 -1.40 -10.35 -3.38
N LEU A 49 -2.13 -9.43 -2.75
CA LEU A 49 -2.58 -9.62 -1.36
C LEU A 49 -3.72 -10.64 -1.26
N ARG A 50 -4.49 -10.83 -2.34
CA ARG A 50 -5.48 -11.92 -2.43
C ARG A 50 -4.83 -13.28 -2.66
N ASP A 51 -3.80 -13.32 -3.49
CA ASP A 51 -2.96 -14.51 -3.64
C ASP A 51 -1.95 -14.55 -2.49
N VAL A 52 -2.33 -15.21 -1.39
CA VAL A 52 -1.57 -15.35 -0.13
C VAL A 52 -0.07 -15.73 -0.30
N ASP A 53 0.35 -16.19 -1.48
CA ASP A 53 1.70 -16.63 -1.83
C ASP A 53 2.40 -15.77 -2.91
N ALA A 54 1.85 -14.61 -3.27
CA ALA A 54 2.42 -13.78 -4.32
C ALA A 54 3.66 -13.01 -3.86
N ASP A 55 4.79 -13.23 -4.53
CA ASP A 55 6.00 -12.44 -4.31
C ASP A 55 5.81 -10.99 -4.78
N LEU A 56 6.08 -10.07 -3.85
CA LEU A 56 6.13 -8.65 -4.12
C LEU A 56 7.48 -8.29 -4.73
N THR A 57 7.44 -7.56 -5.84
CA THR A 57 8.62 -6.97 -6.48
C THR A 57 9.22 -5.88 -5.59
N GLU A 58 10.49 -5.52 -5.83
CA GLU A 58 11.15 -4.45 -5.08
C GLU A 58 10.40 -3.12 -5.17
N GLN A 59 9.82 -2.81 -6.34
CA GLN A 59 9.05 -1.59 -6.56
C GLN A 59 7.76 -1.57 -5.73
N GLU A 60 7.06 -2.69 -5.66
CA GLU A 60 5.84 -2.86 -4.86
C GLU A 60 6.15 -2.77 -3.35
N ARG A 61 7.24 -3.41 -2.91
CA ARG A 61 7.72 -3.32 -1.52
C ARG A 61 8.05 -1.89 -1.14
N ALA A 62 8.83 -1.20 -1.97
CA ALA A 62 9.20 0.19 -1.75
C ALA A 62 7.97 1.10 -1.67
N TYR A 63 6.99 0.89 -2.55
CA TYR A 63 5.74 1.65 -2.54
C TYR A 63 4.94 1.45 -1.24
N ILE A 64 4.80 0.21 -0.78
CA ILE A 64 4.12 -0.08 0.49
C ILE A 64 4.87 0.55 1.67
N ILE A 65 6.20 0.44 1.70
CA ILE A 65 7.00 1.03 2.77
C ILE A 65 6.78 2.55 2.83
N ASP A 66 6.81 3.23 1.67
CA ASP A 66 6.61 4.67 1.59
C ASP A 66 5.21 5.08 2.08
N LEU A 67 4.17 4.40 1.57
CA LEU A 67 2.77 4.62 1.95
C LEU A 67 2.55 4.45 3.47
N LEU A 68 3.11 3.38 4.05
CA LEU A 68 2.97 3.12 5.47
C LEU A 68 3.82 4.05 6.35
N ARG A 69 4.97 4.51 5.86
CA ARG A 69 5.81 5.50 6.57
C ARG A 69 5.16 6.87 6.61
N GLU A 70 4.62 7.36 5.49
CA GLU A 70 3.89 8.63 5.44
C GLU A 70 2.76 8.63 6.47
N GLU A 71 2.04 7.52 6.55
CA GLU A 71 0.88 7.41 7.41
C GLU A 71 1.22 7.13 8.88
N ALA A 72 2.28 6.37 9.15
CA ALA A 72 2.82 6.24 10.51
C ALA A 72 3.35 7.58 11.04
N PHE A 73 3.86 8.45 10.15
CA PHE A 73 4.28 9.80 10.52
C PHE A 73 3.09 10.73 10.79
N HIS A 74 1.97 10.57 10.06
CA HIS A 74 0.76 11.34 10.28
C HIS A 74 -0.08 10.90 11.50
N ILE A 75 0.05 9.64 11.94
CA ILE A 75 -0.76 9.08 13.03
C ILE A 75 0.11 8.80 14.27
N HIS A 76 0.01 9.66 15.29
CA HIS A 76 0.63 9.44 16.62
C HIS A 76 -0.17 8.47 17.53
N GLY A 77 -0.67 7.37 16.98
CA GLY A 77 -1.63 6.48 17.65
C GLY A 77 -1.21 5.01 17.69
N SER A 78 -1.91 4.23 18.53
CA SER A 78 -1.65 2.81 18.85
C SER A 78 -1.69 1.82 17.66
N GLY A 79 -2.07 2.26 16.46
CA GLY A 79 -2.08 1.47 15.22
C GLY A 79 -0.71 1.40 14.50
N THR A 80 0.29 2.17 14.96
CA THR A 80 1.64 2.19 14.40
C THR A 80 2.39 0.86 14.53
N GLY A 81 2.04 0.00 15.49
CA GLY A 81 2.69 -1.29 15.68
C GLY A 81 2.54 -2.23 14.48
N VAL A 82 1.35 -2.26 13.86
CA VAL A 82 1.08 -3.10 12.69
C VAL A 82 1.80 -2.56 11.45
N TYR A 83 1.86 -1.23 11.27
CA TYR A 83 2.61 -0.59 10.19
C TYR A 83 4.11 -0.90 10.26
N HIS A 84 4.72 -0.77 11.44
CA HIS A 84 6.13 -1.14 11.63
C HIS A 84 6.38 -2.62 11.39
N SER A 85 5.44 -3.51 11.78
CA SER A 85 5.54 -4.94 11.50
C SER A 85 5.58 -5.22 10.00
N ILE A 86 4.69 -4.59 9.22
CA ILE A 86 4.66 -4.73 7.76
C ILE A 86 5.95 -4.19 7.13
N ILE A 87 6.39 -3.00 7.52
CA ILE A 87 7.62 -2.37 6.98
C ILE A 87 8.81 -3.30 7.22
N ASN A 88 9.00 -3.79 8.45
CA ASN A 88 10.09 -4.71 8.77
C ASN A 88 10.06 -5.99 7.92
N LYS A 89 8.88 -6.54 7.62
CA LYS A 89 8.73 -7.73 6.77
C LYS A 89 9.04 -7.47 5.30
N MET A 90 8.84 -6.23 4.84
CA MET A 90 9.12 -5.81 3.46
C MET A 90 10.62 -5.52 3.23
N GLU A 91 11.32 -5.10 4.30
CA GLU A 91 12.78 -4.84 4.31
C GLU A 91 13.63 -6.11 4.52
N LEU A 92 13.02 -7.24 4.86
CA LEU A 92 13.66 -8.58 5.00
C LEU A 92 13.56 -9.43 3.72
#